data_AF-A0A3B0T4V1-F1
#
_entry.id   AF-A0A3B0T4V1-F1
#
_cell.length_a   1.000
_cell.length_b   1.000
_cell.length_c   1.000
_cell.angle_alpha   90.00
_cell.angle_beta   90.00
_cell.angle_gamma   90.00
#
_symmetry.space_group_name_H-M   'P 1'
#
loop_
_entity.id
_entity.type
_entity.pdbx_description
1 polymer ?
#
loop_
_entity_poly.entity_id
_entity_poly.type
_entity_poly.pdbx_seq_one_letter_code
_entity_poly.pdbx_strand_id
1 'polypeptide(L)' 'ELYAADTVDEAVVGSGVRKIEAQYKDYTSKAFVEATLTIPEATFMHKGGKAGLHTEALGPLLADMQILQRSHPGAQW' A
#
# COMPACT_ATOMS: atom_id res chain seq x y z
N GLU A 1 -1.20 2.82 6.16
CA GLU A 1 -0.38 1.61 5.92
C GLU A 1 1.06 1.90 5.48
N LEU A 2 1.30 2.85 4.55
CA LEU A 2 2.60 3.09 3.88
C LEU A 2 3.90 2.98 4.72
N TYR A 3 3.93 3.53 5.93
CA TYR A 3 5.10 3.50 6.84
C TYR A 3 4.80 2.78 8.16
N ALA A 4 3.70 2.03 8.23
CA ALA A 4 3.37 1.18 9.37
C ALA A 4 4.22 -0.09 9.32
N ALA A 5 5.19 -0.19 10.22
CA ALA A 5 6.03 -1.38 10.34
C ALA A 5 5.27 -2.53 11.01
N ASP A 6 5.49 -3.75 10.53
CA ASP A 6 5.07 -4.99 11.19
C ASP A 6 6.27 -5.83 11.67
N THR A 7 5.99 -7.01 12.22
CA THR A 7 7.02 -7.92 12.75
C THR A 7 7.99 -8.41 11.67
N VAL A 8 7.55 -8.49 10.42
CA VAL A 8 8.41 -8.86 9.29
C VAL A 8 9.38 -7.73 8.96
N ASP A 9 8.89 -6.49 8.93
CA ASP A 9 9.75 -5.32 8.72
C ASP A 9 10.77 -5.13 9.85
N GLU A 10 10.40 -5.46 11.09
CA GLU A 10 11.29 -5.35 12.25
C GLU A 10 12.34 -6.45 12.30
N ALA A 11 12.03 -7.64 11.79
CA ALA A 11 12.97 -8.75 11.68
C ALA A 11 14.07 -8.50 10.63
N VAL A 12 13.83 -7.60 9.67
CA VAL A 12 14.81 -7.25 8.64
C VAL A 12 15.69 -6.09 9.11
N VAL A 13 16.96 -6.40 9.41
CA VAL A 13 17.98 -5.40 9.74
C VAL A 13 18.07 -4.37 8.61
N GLY A 14 17.69 -3.13 8.90
CA GLY A 14 17.77 -2.03 7.94
C GLY A 14 16.55 -1.86 7.03
N SER A 15 15.40 -2.48 7.33
CA SER A 15 14.17 -2.39 6.51
C SER A 15 13.75 -0.97 6.11
N GLY A 16 14.12 0.06 6.88
CA GLY A 16 13.97 1.45 6.48
C GLY A 16 12.51 1.93 6.38
N VAL A 17 11.53 1.05 6.60
CA VAL A 17 10.10 1.33 6.47
C VAL A 17 9.63 2.46 7.39
N ARG A 18 10.19 2.57 8.60
CA ARG A 18 9.92 3.74 9.47
C ARG A 18 10.70 4.99 9.06
N LYS A 19 11.80 4.84 8.31
CA LYS A 19 12.68 5.94 7.88
C LYS A 19 12.09 6.74 6.72
N ILE A 20 11.17 6.18 5.94
CA ILE A 20 10.55 6.88 4.81
C ILE A 20 9.47 7.87 5.23
N GLU A 21 8.94 7.82 6.46
CA GLU A 21 7.83 8.68 6.88
C GLU A 21 8.17 10.16 6.74
N ALA A 22 9.33 10.58 7.27
CA ALA A 22 9.77 11.98 7.22
C ALA A 22 10.00 12.45 5.77
N GLN A 23 10.63 11.61 4.95
CA GLN A 23 10.90 11.90 3.54
C GLN A 23 9.62 12.02 2.73
N TYR A 24 8.66 11.11 2.95
CA TYR A 24 7.37 11.12 2.31
C TYR A 24 6.57 12.37 2.68
N LYS A 25 6.53 12.73 3.98
CA LYS A 25 5.83 13.94 4.44
C LYS A 25 6.44 15.22 3.86
N ASP A 26 7.77 15.32 3.80
CA ASP A 26 8.45 16.46 3.19
C ASP A 26 8.11 16.58 1.69
N TYR A 27 8.25 15.47 0.94
CA TYR A 27 7.95 15.43 -0.48
C TYR A 27 6.49 15.81 -0.78
N THR A 28 5.55 15.17 -0.09
CA THR A 28 4.12 15.40 -0.31
C THR A 28 3.69 16.81 0.12
N SER A 29 4.22 17.33 1.22
CA SER A 29 3.90 18.70 1.65
C SER A 29 4.33 19.74 0.61
N LYS A 30 5.52 19.57 0.02
CA LYS A 30 6.00 20.44 -1.07
C LYS A 30 5.08 20.36 -2.29
N ALA A 31 4.68 19.16 -2.69
CA ALA A 31 3.76 18.97 -3.81
C ALA A 31 2.39 19.62 -3.58
N PHE A 32 1.84 19.54 -2.36
CA PHE A 32 0.58 20.20 -2.02
C PHE A 32 0.69 21.74 -2.08
N VAL A 33 1.79 22.30 -1.55
CA VAL A 33 2.06 23.74 -1.61
C VAL A 33 2.20 24.22 -3.05
N GLU A 34 2.96 23.50 -3.88
CA GLU A 34 3.13 23.81 -5.30
C GLU A 34 1.79 23.77 -6.05
N ALA A 35 0.93 22.81 -5.72
CA ALA A 35 -0.41 22.69 -6.28
C ALA A 35 -1.41 23.71 -5.70
N THR A 36 -1.01 24.58 -4.77
CA THR A 36 -1.90 25.52 -4.04
C THR A 36 -3.04 24.84 -3.27
N LEU A 37 -2.82 23.60 -2.83
CA LEU A 37 -3.79 22.79 -2.09
C LEU A 37 -3.49 22.75 -0.60
N THR A 38 -4.53 22.54 0.21
CA THR A 38 -4.39 22.30 1.64
C THR A 38 -4.21 20.81 1.94
N ILE A 39 -3.36 20.50 2.91
CA ILE A 39 -3.15 19.13 3.38
C ILE A 39 -4.35 18.75 4.29
N PRO A 40 -5.05 17.64 4.02
CA PRO A 40 -6.14 17.19 4.89
C PRO A 40 -5.66 16.85 6.31
N GLU A 41 -6.50 17.12 7.31
CA GLU A 41 -6.23 16.68 8.68
C GLU A 41 -6.29 15.15 8.77
N ALA A 42 -5.26 14.55 9.38
CA ALA A 42 -5.18 13.10 9.54
C ALA A 42 -6.18 12.63 10.60
N THR A 43 -7.30 12.05 10.17
CA THR A 43 -8.36 11.54 11.06
C THR A 43 -8.30 10.02 11.23
N PHE A 44 -8.04 9.28 10.16
CA PHE A 44 -7.92 7.82 10.19
C PHE A 44 -7.00 7.33 9.07
N MET A 45 -6.20 6.30 9.37
CA MET A 45 -5.40 5.61 8.37
C MET A 45 -5.81 4.14 8.28
N HIS A 46 -6.31 3.75 7.11
CA HIS A 46 -6.57 2.36 6.79
C HIS A 46 -5.26 1.54 6.82
N LYS A 47 -5.40 0.29 7.27
CA LYS A 47 -4.35 -0.72 7.38
C LYS A 47 -4.97 -2.11 7.23
N GLY A 48 -4.17 -3.10 6.86
CA GLY A 48 -4.59 -4.50 6.82
C GLY A 48 -4.22 -5.22 5.53
N GLY A 49 -3.89 -4.48 4.46
CA GLY A 49 -3.51 -5.04 3.17
C GLY A 49 -2.31 -6.00 3.28
N LYS A 50 -1.29 -5.64 4.07
CA LYS A 50 -0.13 -6.51 4.36
C LYS A 50 -0.51 -7.83 5.08
N ALA A 51 -1.65 -7.87 5.75
CA ALA A 51 -2.16 -9.03 6.48
C ALA A 51 -3.29 -9.77 5.75
N GLY A 52 -3.51 -9.49 4.46
CA GLY A 52 -4.59 -10.10 3.67
C GLY A 52 -5.99 -9.55 3.96
N LEU A 53 -6.10 -8.48 4.76
CA LEU A 53 -7.36 -7.81 5.09
C LEU A 53 -7.57 -6.64 4.12
N HIS A 54 -8.10 -6.97 2.94
CA HIS A 54 -8.33 -6.01 1.86
C HIS A 54 -9.73 -5.40 1.90
N THR A 55 -9.91 -4.30 1.18
CA THR A 55 -11.23 -3.75 0.89
C THR A 55 -12.00 -4.67 -0.07
N GLU A 56 -13.29 -4.42 -0.20
CA GLU A 56 -14.19 -5.08 -1.14
C GLU A 56 -13.74 -4.98 -2.61
N ALA A 57 -12.87 -4.02 -2.93
CA ALA A 57 -12.36 -3.80 -4.27
C ALA A 57 -11.43 -4.92 -4.77
N LEU A 58 -10.69 -5.60 -3.89
CA LEU A 58 -9.68 -6.56 -4.35
C LEU A 58 -10.31 -7.84 -4.92
N GLY A 59 -11.44 -8.30 -4.35
CA GLY A 59 -12.10 -9.53 -4.79
C GLY A 59 -12.45 -9.54 -6.29
N PRO A 60 -13.19 -8.54 -6.80
CA PRO A 60 -13.50 -8.39 -8.21
C PRO A 60 -12.25 -8.26 -9.09
N LEU A 61 -11.27 -7.44 -8.68
CA LEU A 61 -10.02 -7.28 -9.42
C LEU A 61 -9.30 -8.62 -9.65
N LEU A 62 -9.20 -9.46 -8.61
CA LEU A 62 -8.58 -10.77 -8.74
C LEU A 62 -9.44 -11.74 -9.55
N ALA A 63 -10.78 -11.64 -9.48
CA ALA A 63 -11.67 -12.46 -10.29
C ALA A 63 -11.43 -12.23 -11.78
N ASP A 64 -11.34 -10.96 -12.20
CA ASP A 64 -11.07 -10.58 -13.59
C ASP A 64 -9.64 -10.93 -14.00
N MET A 65 -8.65 -10.59 -13.16
CA MET A 65 -7.24 -10.81 -13.47
C MET A 65 -6.87 -12.28 -13.59
N GLN A 66 -7.51 -13.15 -12.79
CA GLN A 66 -7.11 -14.55 -12.66
C GLN A 66 -8.03 -15.51 -13.42
N ILE A 67 -9.05 -15.04 -14.13
CA ILE A 67 -10.05 -15.92 -14.75
C ILE A 67 -9.42 -16.95 -15.70
N LEU A 68 -8.49 -16.53 -16.56
CA LEU A 68 -7.84 -17.43 -17.52
C LEU A 68 -7.05 -18.52 -16.80
N GLN A 69 -6.23 -18.14 -15.83
CA GLN A 69 -5.37 -19.07 -15.09
C GLN A 69 -6.19 -20.02 -14.19
N ARG A 70 -7.30 -19.54 -13.62
CA ARG A 70 -8.23 -20.37 -12.84
C ARG A 70 -8.99 -21.35 -13.72
N SER A 71 -9.29 -20.97 -14.97
CA SER A 71 -10.01 -21.81 -15.93
C SER A 71 -9.10 -22.87 -16.58
N HIS A 72 -7.80 -22.56 -16.75
CA HIS A 72 -6.82 -23.46 -17.36
C HIS A 72 -5.55 -23.61 -16.50
N PRO A 73 -5.61 -24.27 -15.34
CA PRO A 73 -4.45 -24.41 -14.45
C PRO A 73 -3.31 -25.20 -15.12
N GLY A 74 -2.08 -24.68 -15.02
CA GLY A 74 -0.87 -25.34 -15.53
C GLY A 74 -0.60 -25.18 -17.03
N ALA A 75 -1.47 -24.48 -17.75
CA ALA A 75 -1.23 -24.10 -19.14
C ALA A 75 0.02 -23.20 -19.27
N GLN A 76 0.68 -23.28 -20.42
CA GLN A 76 1.83 -22.44 -20.78
C GLN A 76 1.36 -21.35 -21.75
N TRP A 77 1.77 -20.11 -21.50
CA TRP A 77 1.43 -18.93 -22.29
C TRP A 77 2.67 -18.06 -22.51
#